data_AF-A0A3D4PDZ0-F1
#
_entry.id   AF-A0A3D4PDZ0-F1
#
_cell.length_a   1.000
_cell.length_b   1.000
_cell.length_c   1.000
_cell.angle_alpha   90.00
_cell.angle_beta   90.00
_cell.angle_gamma   90.00
#
_symmetry.space_group_name_H-M   'P 1'
#
loop_
_entity.id
_entity.type
_entity.pdbx_description
1 polymer ?
#
loop_
_entity_poly.entity_id
_entity_poly.type
_entity_poly.pdbx_seq_one_letter_code
_entity_poly.pdbx_strand_id
1 'polypeptide(L)'
;MRWALAVVIATIVVFMWGFIFWGVSGLPEMGVSKVEDPSSAGIALVEHFPENGIYFVPGYSPNIAGDEEEEKIDAAAQAERIKEFGTLHHAGPLAIVNMGSITGGPVMDPGIMYSGFCHIMLSCIFLALLLGLCGSALPTRWRRVRFFIFVGFLCAFYCNIGEAVWWRYPWNWQLLTALYDWVAISLGGIAITMIAPVWGQKDIV
;
A
#
# COMPACT_ATOMS: atom_id res chain seq x y z
N MET A 1 30.78 -5.98 0.56
CA MET A 1 30.27 -6.62 1.81
C MET A 1 29.43 -5.69 2.67
N ARG A 2 29.90 -4.49 3.04
CA ARG A 2 29.15 -3.57 3.93
C ARG A 2 27.76 -3.15 3.41
N TRP A 3 27.61 -2.94 2.10
CA TRP A 3 26.30 -2.66 1.49
C TRP A 3 25.29 -3.81 1.63
N ALA A 4 25.72 -5.04 1.36
CA ALA A 4 24.87 -6.22 1.53
C ALA A 4 24.47 -6.41 3.00
N LEU A 5 25.42 -6.24 3.93
CA LEU A 5 25.12 -6.26 5.36
C LEU A 5 24.12 -5.16 5.76
N ALA A 6 24.30 -3.94 5.24
CA ALA A 6 23.41 -2.82 5.49
C ALA A 6 21.96 -3.15 5.07
N VAL A 7 21.79 -3.74 3.88
CA VAL A 7 20.50 -4.19 3.37
C VAL A 7 19.90 -5.27 4.27
N VAL A 8 20.64 -6.33 4.62
CA VAL A 8 20.13 -7.42 5.47
C VAL A 8 19.67 -6.90 6.83
N ILE A 9 20.47 -6.05 7.49
CA ILE A 9 20.12 -5.49 8.80
C ILE A 9 18.91 -4.55 8.68
N ALA A 10 18.86 -3.71 7.64
CA ALA A 10 17.72 -2.84 7.40
C ALA A 10 16.43 -3.64 7.20
N THR A 11 16.48 -4.73 6.43
CA THR A 11 15.35 -5.63 6.23
C THR A 11 14.85 -6.20 7.56
N ILE A 12 15.74 -6.66 8.43
CA ILE A 12 15.36 -7.18 9.76
C ILE A 12 14.70 -6.07 10.60
N VAL A 13 15.26 -4.87 10.61
CA VAL A 13 14.70 -3.73 11.36
C VAL A 13 13.29 -3.38 10.86
N VAL A 14 13.10 -3.27 9.55
CA VAL A 14 11.80 -2.94 8.95
C VAL A 14 10.79 -4.07 9.14
N PHE A 15 11.23 -5.32 9.00
CA PHE A 15 10.37 -6.49 9.27
C PHE A 15 9.90 -6.49 10.73
N MET A 16 10.78 -6.17 11.68
CA MET A 16 10.41 -6.12 13.09
C MET A 16 9.48 -4.97 13.42
N TRP A 17 9.66 -3.81 12.76
CA TRP A 17 8.67 -2.75 12.80
C TRP A 17 7.30 -3.21 12.30
N GLY A 18 7.26 -3.89 11.15
CA GLY A 18 6.04 -4.49 10.60
C GLY A 18 5.36 -5.46 11.57
N PHE A 19 6.12 -6.39 12.14
CA PHE A 19 5.60 -7.35 13.12
C PHE A 19 5.03 -6.65 14.35
N ILE A 20 5.71 -5.65 14.90
CA ILE A 20 5.24 -4.91 16.07
C ILE A 20 3.96 -4.13 15.73
N PHE A 21 3.97 -3.39 14.62
CA PHE A 21 2.84 -2.56 14.21
C PHE A 21 1.60 -3.41 13.92
N TRP A 22 1.74 -4.43 13.07
CA TRP A 22 0.60 -5.22 12.59
C TRP A 22 0.20 -6.37 13.53
N GLY A 23 1.13 -6.95 14.29
CA GLY A 23 0.88 -8.16 15.08
C GLY A 23 0.80 -7.95 16.60
N VAL A 24 1.37 -6.86 17.13
CA VAL A 24 1.50 -6.68 18.59
C VAL A 24 0.81 -5.41 19.09
N SER A 25 0.79 -4.34 18.31
CA SER A 25 0.44 -3.01 18.82
C SER A 25 -1.06 -2.78 19.07
N GLY A 26 -1.94 -3.48 18.34
CA GLY A 26 -3.38 -3.19 18.34
C GLY A 26 -3.78 -1.90 17.59
N LEU A 27 -2.81 -1.22 16.95
CA LEU A 27 -3.07 0.02 16.21
C LEU A 27 -3.92 -0.20 14.95
N PRO A 28 -3.69 -1.22 14.11
CA PRO A 28 -4.50 -1.45 12.91
C PRO A 28 -6.00 -1.61 13.20
N GLU A 29 -6.33 -2.23 14.32
CA GLU A 29 -7.69 -2.51 14.76
C GLU A 29 -8.49 -1.23 15.04
N MET A 30 -7.80 -0.11 15.33
CA MET A 30 -8.42 1.21 15.48
C MET A 30 -8.86 1.81 14.14
N GLY A 31 -8.30 1.32 13.03
CA GLY A 31 -8.56 1.81 11.68
C GLY A 31 -9.75 1.12 10.99
N VAL A 32 -10.27 0.02 11.55
CA VAL A 32 -11.26 -0.84 10.89
C VAL A 32 -12.59 -0.89 11.64
N SER A 33 -13.68 -1.04 10.89
CA SER A 33 -15.02 -1.26 11.45
C SER A 33 -15.35 -2.75 11.48
N LYS A 34 -16.14 -3.17 12.47
CA LYS A 34 -16.61 -4.56 12.57
C LYS A 34 -17.86 -4.76 11.71
N VAL A 35 -17.94 -5.90 11.05
CA VAL A 35 -19.15 -6.37 10.37
C VAL A 35 -20.09 -6.97 11.43
N GLU A 36 -21.36 -6.56 11.44
CA GLU A 36 -22.35 -7.03 12.41
C GLU A 36 -22.64 -8.54 12.26
N ASP A 37 -22.84 -9.00 11.02
CA ASP A 37 -23.02 -10.41 10.67
C ASP A 37 -22.02 -10.83 9.57
N PRO A 38 -20.82 -11.30 9.95
CA PRO A 38 -19.80 -11.72 9.00
C PRO A 38 -20.23 -12.88 8.10
N SER A 39 -21.11 -13.76 8.57
CA SER A 39 -21.53 -14.94 7.81
C SER A 39 -22.44 -14.54 6.66
N SER A 40 -23.49 -13.77 6.96
CA SER A 40 -24.42 -13.29 5.93
C SER A 40 -23.75 -12.32 4.96
N ALA A 41 -22.85 -11.46 5.46
CA ALA A 41 -22.07 -10.56 4.61
C ALA A 41 -21.17 -11.33 3.63
N GLY A 42 -20.50 -12.39 4.07
CA GLY A 42 -19.66 -13.22 3.21
C GLY A 42 -20.45 -13.90 2.09
N ILE A 43 -21.65 -14.42 2.40
CA ILE A 43 -22.54 -15.04 1.40
C ILE A 43 -22.97 -14.00 0.36
N ALA A 44 -23.43 -12.82 0.80
CA ALA A 44 -23.86 -11.75 -0.10
C ALA A 44 -22.72 -11.23 -1.00
N LEU A 45 -21.48 -11.18 -0.47
CA LEU A 45 -20.31 -10.80 -1.26
C LEU A 45 -20.05 -11.80 -2.39
N VAL A 46 -20.07 -13.10 -2.12
CA VAL A 46 -19.86 -14.12 -3.16
C VAL A 46 -21.01 -14.16 -4.17
N GLU A 47 -22.25 -13.94 -3.72
CA GLU A 47 -23.43 -13.89 -4.59
C GLU A 47 -23.35 -12.74 -5.62
N HIS A 48 -22.86 -11.56 -5.22
CA HIS A 48 -22.81 -10.37 -6.07
C HIS A 48 -21.44 -10.10 -6.71
N PHE A 49 -20.36 -10.69 -6.20
CA PHE A 49 -18.99 -10.55 -6.70
C PHE A 49 -18.33 -11.95 -6.83
N PRO A 50 -18.73 -12.74 -7.83
CA PRO A 50 -18.40 -14.16 -7.90
C PRO A 50 -16.96 -14.45 -8.37
N GLU A 51 -16.17 -13.43 -8.69
CA GLU A 51 -14.78 -13.61 -9.13
C GLU A 51 -13.80 -12.84 -8.24
N ASN A 52 -12.52 -13.23 -8.30
CA ASN A 52 -11.47 -12.51 -7.62
C ASN A 52 -11.16 -11.21 -8.38
N GLY A 53 -11.07 -10.09 -7.68
CA GLY A 53 -10.79 -8.80 -8.32
C GLY A 53 -11.22 -7.60 -7.50
N ILE A 54 -11.12 -6.43 -8.14
CA ILE A 54 -11.53 -5.15 -7.59
C ILE A 54 -12.80 -4.70 -8.30
N TYR A 55 -13.86 -4.49 -7.54
CA TYR A 55 -15.14 -4.01 -8.03
C TYR A 55 -15.43 -2.62 -7.50
N PHE A 56 -16.05 -1.79 -8.34
CA PHE A 56 -16.60 -0.51 -7.95
C PHE A 56 -18.11 -0.60 -7.90
N VAL A 57 -18.71 -0.11 -6.83
CA VAL A 57 -20.17 -0.05 -6.66
C VAL A 57 -20.60 1.42 -6.71
N PRO A 58 -21.53 1.81 -7.59
CA PRO A 58 -22.30 0.98 -8.53
C PRO A 58 -21.57 0.61 -9.84
N GLY A 59 -20.37 1.15 -10.06
CA GLY A 59 -19.55 0.87 -11.23
C GLY A 59 -18.35 1.81 -11.27
N TYR A 60 -17.35 1.52 -12.10
CA TYR A 60 -16.17 2.40 -12.22
C TYR A 60 -16.43 3.62 -13.09
N SER A 61 -17.13 3.43 -14.20
CA SER A 61 -17.41 4.48 -15.17
C SER A 61 -18.64 4.13 -15.99
N PRO A 62 -19.52 5.10 -16.30
CA PRO A 62 -20.67 4.88 -17.19
C PRO A 62 -20.27 4.62 -18.65
N ASN A 63 -19.00 4.86 -19.00
CA ASN A 63 -18.47 4.72 -20.35
C ASN A 63 -17.75 3.38 -20.60
N ILE A 64 -17.56 2.57 -19.57
CA ILE A 64 -17.05 1.21 -19.75
C ILE A 64 -18.28 0.32 -19.91
N ALA A 65 -18.58 -0.07 -21.14
CA ALA A 65 -19.44 -1.23 -21.36
C ALA A 65 -18.73 -2.45 -20.75
N GLY A 66 -19.47 -3.39 -20.17
CA GLY A 66 -18.90 -4.68 -19.77
C GLY A 66 -18.27 -5.40 -20.97
N ASP A 67 -17.74 -6.61 -20.76
CA ASP A 67 -17.01 -7.42 -21.75
C ASP A 67 -17.75 -7.75 -23.07
N GLU A 68 -18.94 -7.19 -23.28
CA GLU A 68 -19.57 -7.12 -24.58
C GLU A 68 -18.66 -6.29 -25.49
N GLU A 69 -18.26 -6.90 -26.61
CA GLU A 69 -17.61 -6.21 -27.74
C GLU A 69 -18.23 -4.84 -27.91
N GLU A 70 -17.42 -3.86 -28.29
CA GLU A 70 -17.74 -2.46 -28.56
C GLU A 70 -18.80 -2.33 -29.69
N GLU A 71 -19.93 -3.00 -29.54
CA GLU A 71 -21.15 -2.83 -30.30
C GLU A 71 -21.49 -1.38 -30.10
N LYS A 72 -21.65 -0.67 -31.22
CA LYS A 72 -21.93 0.76 -31.24
C LYS A 72 -23.20 1.02 -30.46
N ILE A 73 -23.06 1.25 -29.15
CA ILE A 73 -24.18 1.62 -28.32
C ILE A 73 -24.66 2.96 -28.87
N ASP A 74 -25.93 3.00 -29.27
CA ASP A 74 -26.47 4.25 -29.78
C ASP A 74 -26.45 5.33 -28.68
N ALA A 75 -26.47 6.59 -29.11
CA ALA A 75 -26.34 7.72 -28.21
C ALA A 75 -27.45 7.77 -27.13
N ALA A 76 -28.63 7.20 -27.39
CA ALA A 76 -29.74 7.19 -26.45
C ALA A 76 -29.51 6.16 -25.33
N ALA A 77 -29.07 4.96 -25.68
CA ALA A 77 -28.69 3.92 -24.71
C ALA A 77 -27.49 4.35 -23.85
N GLN A 78 -26.51 5.06 -24.43
CA GLN A 78 -25.42 5.66 -23.64
C GLN A 78 -25.92 6.72 -22.66
N ALA A 79 -26.84 7.60 -23.09
CA ALA A 79 -27.39 8.65 -22.24
C ALA A 79 -28.16 8.07 -21.04
N GLU A 80 -28.95 7.01 -21.24
CA GLU A 80 -29.65 6.34 -20.14
C GLU A 80 -28.67 5.66 -19.17
N ARG A 81 -27.60 5.00 -19.63
CA ARG A 81 -26.58 4.43 -18.74
C ARG A 81 -25.87 5.49 -17.89
N ILE A 82 -25.53 6.64 -18.48
CA ILE A 82 -24.93 7.76 -17.74
C ILE A 82 -25.89 8.26 -16.65
N LYS A 83 -27.18 8.35 -16.98
CA LYS A 83 -28.22 8.79 -16.05
C LYS A 83 -28.46 7.79 -14.93
N GLU A 84 -28.54 6.49 -15.24
CA GLU A 84 -28.68 5.41 -14.26
C GLU A 84 -27.47 5.38 -13.32
N PHE A 85 -26.26 5.40 -13.86
CA PHE A 85 -25.03 5.47 -13.08
C PHE A 85 -25.04 6.69 -12.14
N GLY A 86 -25.39 7.87 -12.64
CA GLY A 86 -25.51 9.07 -11.81
C GLY A 86 -26.55 8.92 -10.69
N THR A 87 -27.69 8.30 -11.00
CA THR A 87 -28.76 8.04 -10.02
C THR A 87 -28.29 7.10 -8.92
N LEU A 88 -27.71 5.95 -9.28
CA LEU A 88 -27.18 4.98 -8.33
C LEU A 88 -26.00 5.54 -7.53
N HIS A 89 -25.12 6.31 -8.17
CA HIS A 89 -23.99 6.94 -7.50
C HIS A 89 -24.44 7.99 -6.48
N HIS A 90 -25.52 8.73 -6.75
CA HIS A 90 -26.12 9.65 -5.79
C HIS A 90 -26.87 8.94 -4.67
N ALA A 91 -27.56 7.84 -4.96
CA ALA A 91 -28.28 7.04 -3.97
C ALA A 91 -27.35 6.24 -3.04
N GLY A 92 -26.17 5.85 -3.56
CA GLY A 92 -25.25 4.93 -2.90
C GLY A 92 -25.74 3.47 -2.92
N PRO A 93 -24.97 2.54 -2.33
CA PRO A 93 -23.66 2.76 -1.69
C PRO A 93 -22.55 3.04 -2.70
N LEU A 94 -21.50 3.73 -2.22
CA LEU A 94 -20.25 3.92 -2.96
C LEU A 94 -19.17 3.11 -2.27
N ALA A 95 -18.68 2.07 -2.95
CA ALA A 95 -17.73 1.14 -2.35
C ALA A 95 -16.73 0.62 -3.39
N ILE A 96 -15.55 0.28 -2.88
CA ILE A 96 -14.56 -0.53 -3.57
C ILE A 96 -14.51 -1.87 -2.84
N VAL A 97 -14.80 -2.95 -3.56
CA VAL A 97 -14.79 -4.31 -3.02
C VAL A 97 -13.58 -5.03 -3.58
N ASN A 98 -12.70 -5.50 -2.69
CA ASN A 98 -11.55 -6.32 -3.05
C ASN A 98 -11.81 -7.79 -2.70
N MET A 99 -12.14 -8.60 -3.71
CA MET A 99 -12.32 -10.04 -3.57
C MET A 99 -10.98 -10.74 -3.75
N GLY A 100 -10.26 -10.96 -2.64
CA GLY A 100 -8.94 -11.59 -2.65
C GLY A 100 -8.98 -13.11 -2.87
N SER A 101 -10.03 -13.79 -2.38
CA SER A 101 -10.29 -15.21 -2.64
C SER A 101 -11.75 -15.54 -2.36
N ILE A 102 -12.52 -15.82 -3.40
CA ILE A 102 -13.93 -16.27 -3.29
C ILE A 102 -14.08 -17.64 -2.60
N THR A 103 -13.01 -18.45 -2.56
CA THR A 103 -12.99 -19.77 -1.90
C THR A 103 -12.38 -19.71 -0.49
N GLY A 104 -12.01 -18.52 -0.01
CA GLY A 104 -11.36 -18.33 1.28
C GLY A 104 -9.87 -18.70 1.28
N GLY A 105 -9.30 -18.80 2.49
CA GLY A 105 -7.88 -19.09 2.69
C GLY A 105 -7.52 -19.28 4.16
N PRO A 106 -6.30 -19.73 4.47
CA PRO A 106 -5.85 -19.85 5.85
C PRO A 106 -5.70 -18.47 6.51
N VAL A 107 -5.98 -18.39 7.81
CA VAL A 107 -5.85 -17.15 8.61
C VAL A 107 -4.41 -16.61 8.57
N MET A 108 -3.44 -17.51 8.52
CA MET A 108 -2.03 -17.18 8.32
C MET A 108 -1.50 -17.99 7.14
N ASP A 109 -1.22 -17.31 6.05
CA ASP A 109 -0.55 -17.89 4.89
C ASP A 109 0.97 -17.65 4.99
N PRO A 110 1.79 -18.70 5.19
CA PRO A 110 3.25 -18.58 5.20
C PRO A 110 3.82 -17.97 3.90
N GLY A 111 3.13 -18.17 2.78
CA GLY A 111 3.50 -17.59 1.48
C GLY A 111 3.45 -16.07 1.48
N ILE A 112 2.49 -15.46 2.18
CA ILE A 112 2.39 -14.01 2.33
C ILE A 112 3.54 -13.49 3.19
N MET A 113 3.87 -14.17 4.29
CA MET A 113 4.99 -13.76 5.15
C MET A 113 6.34 -13.80 4.42
N TYR A 114 6.59 -14.87 3.67
CA TYR A 114 7.80 -15.00 2.87
C TYR A 114 7.87 -13.92 1.78
N SER A 115 6.77 -13.73 1.04
CA SER A 115 6.68 -12.70 -0.01
C SER A 115 6.85 -11.29 0.56
N GLY A 116 6.27 -11.02 1.73
CA GLY A 116 6.43 -9.77 2.47
C GLY A 116 7.88 -9.51 2.87
N PHE A 117 8.59 -10.52 3.38
CA PHE A 117 10.02 -10.38 3.72
C PHE A 117 10.87 -10.10 2.47
N CYS A 118 10.64 -10.81 1.37
CA CYS A 118 11.31 -10.57 0.09
C CYS A 118 11.03 -9.16 -0.46
N HIS A 119 9.79 -8.70 -0.36
CA HIS A 119 9.38 -7.34 -0.72
C HIS A 119 10.12 -6.27 0.12
N ILE A 120 10.25 -6.47 1.44
CA ILE A 120 11.00 -5.55 2.32
C ILE A 120 12.48 -5.55 1.94
N MET A 121 13.06 -6.73 1.68
CA MET A 121 14.45 -6.85 1.24
C MET A 121 14.70 -6.06 -0.05
N LEU A 122 13.84 -6.23 -1.05
CA LEU A 122 13.93 -5.51 -2.31
C LEU A 122 13.79 -3.99 -2.11
N SER A 123 12.88 -3.56 -1.24
CA SER A 123 12.73 -2.15 -0.86
C SER A 123 14.02 -1.60 -0.22
N CYS A 124 14.65 -2.35 0.67
CA CYS A 124 15.93 -1.95 1.28
C CYS A 124 17.08 -1.90 0.27
N ILE A 125 17.08 -2.78 -0.75
CA ILE A 125 18.02 -2.68 -1.88
C ILE A 125 17.82 -1.36 -2.63
N PHE A 126 16.57 -0.97 -2.93
CA PHE A 126 16.30 0.31 -3.59
C PHE A 126 16.70 1.52 -2.75
N LEU A 127 16.46 1.49 -1.43
CA LEU A 127 16.94 2.55 -0.53
C LEU A 127 18.47 2.63 -0.51
N ALA A 128 19.16 1.48 -0.51
CA ALA A 128 20.62 1.45 -0.57
C ALA A 128 21.16 2.00 -1.90
N LEU A 129 20.54 1.65 -3.02
CA LEU A 129 20.86 2.21 -4.33
C LEU A 129 20.62 3.72 -4.37
N LEU A 130 19.51 4.19 -3.82
CA LEU A 130 19.19 5.62 -3.72
C LEU A 130 20.26 6.38 -2.92
N LEU A 131 20.72 5.82 -1.79
CA LEU A 131 21.83 6.40 -1.03
C LEU A 131 23.13 6.40 -1.84
N GLY A 132 23.40 5.35 -2.60
CA GLY A 132 24.56 5.31 -3.52
C GLY A 132 24.50 6.48 -4.50
N LEU A 133 23.40 6.62 -5.23
CA LEU A 133 23.21 7.65 -6.25
C LEU A 133 23.30 9.07 -5.69
N CYS A 134 22.80 9.31 -4.48
CA CYS A 134 22.78 10.65 -3.87
C CYS A 134 23.92 10.88 -2.87
N GLY A 135 24.78 9.89 -2.62
CA GLY A 135 25.68 9.86 -1.48
C GLY A 135 26.72 10.98 -1.46
N SER A 136 27.20 11.41 -2.63
CA SER A 136 28.13 12.52 -2.79
C SER A 136 27.52 13.88 -2.39
N ALA A 137 26.22 14.07 -2.64
CA ALA A 137 25.48 15.26 -2.22
C ALA A 137 25.09 15.24 -0.73
N LEU A 138 25.21 14.07 -0.08
CA LEU A 138 24.87 13.83 1.32
C LEU A 138 26.13 13.47 2.14
N PRO A 139 27.08 14.41 2.33
CA PRO A 139 28.41 14.13 2.85
C PRO A 139 28.45 13.76 4.34
N THR A 140 27.36 13.98 5.08
CA THR A 140 27.31 13.69 6.52
C THR A 140 26.19 12.70 6.83
N ARG A 141 26.39 11.86 7.85
CA ARG A 141 25.39 10.87 8.28
C ARG A 141 24.05 11.54 8.62
N TRP A 142 24.08 12.69 9.27
CA TRP A 142 22.86 13.42 9.62
C TRP A 142 22.06 13.89 8.40
N ARG A 143 22.75 14.35 7.33
CA ARG A 143 22.06 14.72 6.07
C ARG A 143 21.35 13.51 5.44
N ARG A 144 21.93 12.32 5.53
CA ARG A 144 21.34 11.08 5.01
C ARG A 144 20.15 10.61 5.84
N VAL A 145 20.26 10.69 7.17
CA VAL A 145 19.14 10.41 8.08
C VAL A 145 17.96 11.32 7.74
N ARG A 146 18.19 12.64 7.65
CA ARG A 146 17.14 13.60 7.26
C ARG A 146 16.59 13.34 5.86
N PHE A 147 17.45 12.95 4.93
CA PHE A 147 17.03 12.57 3.57
C PHE A 147 16.05 11.39 3.62
N PHE A 148 16.36 10.30 4.33
CA PHE A 148 15.47 9.14 4.40
C PHE A 148 14.19 9.39 5.20
N ILE A 149 14.23 10.22 6.25
CA ILE A 149 13.01 10.66 6.94
C ILE A 149 12.09 11.40 5.96
N PHE A 150 12.65 12.28 5.12
CA PHE A 150 11.88 13.02 4.13
C PHE A 150 11.39 12.13 2.98
N VAL A 151 12.21 11.18 2.50
CA VAL A 151 11.80 10.19 1.50
C VAL A 151 10.62 9.37 2.02
N GLY A 152 10.72 8.86 3.25
CA GLY A 152 9.63 8.11 3.88
C GLY A 152 8.37 8.96 4.01
N PHE A 153 8.50 10.20 4.47
CA PHE A 153 7.36 11.12 4.60
C PHE A 153 6.71 11.39 3.24
N LEU A 154 7.50 11.71 2.20
CA LEU A 154 7.00 12.00 0.87
C LEU A 154 6.27 10.80 0.26
N CYS A 155 6.85 9.60 0.38
CA CYS A 155 6.22 8.37 -0.12
C CYS A 155 4.90 8.10 0.63
N ALA A 156 4.92 8.14 1.96
CA ALA A 156 3.74 7.91 2.77
C ALA A 156 2.64 8.94 2.50
N PHE A 157 3.02 10.22 2.39
CA PHE A 157 2.10 11.32 2.09
C PHE A 157 1.46 11.14 0.71
N TYR A 158 2.26 10.91 -0.33
CA TYR A 158 1.75 10.79 -1.69
C TYR A 158 0.82 9.57 -1.84
N CYS A 159 1.25 8.40 -1.35
CA CYS A 159 0.49 7.17 -1.50
C CYS A 159 -0.79 7.21 -0.65
N ASN A 160 -0.68 7.34 0.67
CA ASN A 160 -1.81 7.11 1.57
C ASN A 160 -2.82 8.27 1.57
N ILE A 161 -2.35 9.52 1.48
CA ILE A 161 -3.25 10.67 1.38
C ILE A 161 -3.91 10.72 0.00
N GLY A 162 -3.20 10.29 -1.05
CA GLY A 162 -3.78 10.08 -2.37
C GLY A 162 -4.96 9.10 -2.31
N GLU A 163 -4.78 7.96 -1.65
CA GLU A 163 -5.84 6.96 -1.45
C GLU A 163 -7.06 7.52 -0.68
N ALA A 164 -6.84 8.30 0.37
CA ALA A 164 -7.92 8.94 1.12
C ALA A 164 -8.71 9.95 0.27
N VAL A 165 -8.01 10.75 -0.53
CA VAL A 165 -8.60 11.85 -1.31
C VAL A 165 -9.32 11.34 -2.56
N TRP A 166 -8.68 10.48 -3.34
CA TRP A 166 -9.17 10.07 -4.66
C TRP A 166 -10.05 8.82 -4.61
N TRP A 167 -9.71 7.87 -3.74
CA TRP A 167 -10.39 6.58 -3.63
C TRP A 167 -11.32 6.51 -2.43
N ARG A 168 -11.43 7.60 -1.66
CA ARG A 168 -12.35 7.76 -0.52
C ARG A 168 -12.13 6.71 0.58
N TYR A 169 -10.92 6.18 0.68
CA TYR A 169 -10.57 5.32 1.80
C TYR A 169 -10.70 6.08 3.13
N PRO A 170 -11.10 5.40 4.22
CA PRO A 170 -11.26 6.04 5.51
C PRO A 170 -9.97 6.72 6.01
N TRP A 171 -10.09 7.97 6.46
CA TRP A 171 -8.95 8.75 6.95
C TRP A 171 -8.23 8.09 8.12
N ASN A 172 -8.95 7.47 9.04
CA ASN A 172 -8.36 6.76 10.18
C ASN A 172 -7.44 5.62 9.71
N TRP A 173 -7.87 4.83 8.72
CA TRP A 173 -7.04 3.78 8.13
C TRP A 173 -5.82 4.38 7.42
N GLN A 174 -6.04 5.36 6.54
CA GLN A 174 -4.97 5.92 5.70
C GLN A 174 -3.93 6.71 6.51
N LEU A 175 -4.30 7.35 7.61
CA LEU A 175 -3.34 8.01 8.50
C LEU A 175 -2.48 7.01 9.27
N LEU A 176 -3.06 5.86 9.67
CA LEU A 176 -2.32 4.78 10.33
C LEU A 176 -1.34 4.10 9.36
N THR A 177 -1.77 3.81 8.13
CA THR A 177 -0.88 3.26 7.09
C THR A 177 0.19 4.26 6.66
N ALA A 178 -0.13 5.55 6.56
CA ALA A 178 0.85 6.61 6.33
C ALA A 178 1.93 6.64 7.42
N LEU A 179 1.52 6.56 8.69
CA LEU A 179 2.46 6.49 9.80
C LEU A 179 3.34 5.25 9.71
N TYR A 180 2.74 4.09 9.43
CA TYR A 180 3.46 2.83 9.25
C TYR A 180 4.52 2.92 8.15
N ASP A 181 4.14 3.35 6.95
CA ASP A 181 5.02 3.44 5.78
C ASP A 181 6.13 4.48 6.00
N TRP A 182 5.80 5.62 6.59
CA TRP A 182 6.77 6.66 6.89
C TRP A 182 7.86 6.13 7.82
N VAL A 183 7.47 5.47 8.91
CA VAL A 183 8.41 4.89 9.87
C VAL A 183 9.20 3.74 9.25
N ALA A 184 8.55 2.85 8.49
CA ALA A 184 9.19 1.72 7.83
C ALA A 184 10.32 2.17 6.89
N ILE A 185 10.02 3.09 5.96
CA ILE A 185 11.00 3.60 5.00
C ILE A 185 12.11 4.38 5.71
N SER A 186 11.76 5.19 6.72
CA SER A 186 12.73 5.95 7.51
C SER A 186 13.71 5.02 8.23
N LEU A 187 13.20 3.99 8.92
CA LEU A 187 14.03 3.01 9.65
C LEU A 187 14.94 2.24 8.70
N GLY A 188 14.44 1.78 7.56
CA GLY A 188 15.25 1.09 6.55
C GLY A 188 16.41 1.97 6.06
N GLY A 189 16.11 3.21 5.68
CA GLY A 189 17.11 4.16 5.22
C GLY A 189 18.12 4.58 6.29
N ILE A 190 17.67 4.74 7.54
CA ILE A 190 18.54 5.02 8.70
C ILE A 190 19.47 3.83 8.95
N ALA A 191 18.96 2.61 9.00
CA ALA A 191 19.78 1.41 9.20
C ALA A 191 20.84 1.27 8.10
N ILE A 192 20.47 1.51 6.83
CA ILE A 192 21.40 1.54 5.71
C ILE A 192 22.49 2.60 5.92
N THR A 193 22.08 3.82 6.29
CA THR A 193 22.99 4.96 6.52
C THR A 193 24.04 4.68 7.59
N MET A 194 23.71 3.88 8.60
CA MET A 194 24.64 3.57 9.70
C MET A 194 25.73 2.57 9.30
N ILE A 195 25.48 1.72 8.30
CA ILE A 195 26.35 0.58 7.95
C ILE A 195 27.06 0.79 6.61
N ALA A 196 26.33 1.32 5.63
CA ALA A 196 26.82 1.48 4.26
C ALA A 196 27.94 2.53 4.16
N PRO A 197 29.02 2.24 3.42
CA PRO A 197 30.10 3.19 3.20
C PRO A 197 29.64 4.32 2.28
N VAL A 198 30.26 5.49 2.38
CA VAL A 198 30.05 6.58 1.43
C VAL A 198 30.83 6.29 0.16
N TRP A 199 30.22 6.41 -1.02
CA TRP A 199 31.02 6.46 -2.25
C TRP A 199 31.93 7.69 -2.24
N GLY A 200 33.25 7.46 -2.26
CA GLY A 200 34.26 8.50 -2.41
C GLY A 200 34.75 9.19 -1.13
N GLN A 201 34.20 8.89 0.06
CA GLN A 201 34.83 9.31 1.32
C GLN A 201 35.55 8.13 1.96
N LYS A 202 36.87 8.26 2.18
CA LYS A 202 37.58 7.36 3.09
C LYS A 202 37.00 7.56 4.48
N ASP A 203 36.60 6.47 5.13
CA ASP A 203 36.16 6.50 6.53
C ASP A 203 37.27 7.18 7.35
N ILE A 204 36.98 8.34 7.92
CA ILE A 204 37.85 8.93 8.95
C ILE A 204 37.52 8.10 10.20
N VAL A 205 38.47 7.26 10.58
CA VAL A 205 38.48 6.45 11.80
C VAL A 205 38.32 7.34 13.02
#